data_AF-A0A8J9VNM7-F1
#
_entry.id   AF-A0A8J9VNM7-F1
#
_cell.length_a   1.000
_cell.length_b   1.000
_cell.length_c   1.000
_cell.angle_alpha   90.00
_cell.angle_beta   90.00
_cell.angle_gamma   90.00
#
_symmetry.space_group_name_H-M   'P 1'
#
loop_
_entity.id
_entity.type
_entity.pdbx_description
1 polymer ?
#
loop_
_entity_poly.entity_id
_entity_poly.type
_entity_poly.pdbx_seq_one_letter_code
_entity_poly.pdbx_strand_id
1 'polypeptide(L)'
;MTFPDAPSTSNYAQVNTITSLGLSDFTACLQLRTSNTSVGTLFSYAVVNHTDEMVLSGNDHGEYTAFNGDDLSCFNVWSRILPPREADLARHKCGNKGNVFDWSSESWTIHGSVQLIDNQCG
;
A
#
# COMPACT_ATOMS: atom_id res chain seq x y z
N MET A 1 -6.32 -0.22 -7.71
CA MET A 1 -6.36 -1.69 -7.64
C MET A 1 -7.51 -2.06 -6.74
N THR A 2 -8.25 -3.10 -7.12
CA THR A 2 -9.47 -3.50 -6.41
C THR A 2 -9.30 -4.90 -5.87
N PHE A 3 -9.59 -5.09 -4.57
CA PHE A 3 -9.54 -6.40 -3.92
C PHE A 3 -10.97 -6.92 -3.70
N PRO A 4 -11.19 -8.25 -3.78
CA PRO A 4 -12.51 -8.83 -3.55
C PRO A 4 -12.91 -8.78 -2.07
N ASP A 5 -14.22 -8.71 -1.82
CA ASP A 5 -14.81 -8.61 -0.48
C ASP A 5 -14.54 -9.83 0.42
N ALA A 6 -14.23 -11.00 -0.15
CA ALA A 6 -13.91 -12.20 0.60
C ALA A 6 -12.41 -12.24 0.92
N PRO A 7 -12.00 -12.25 2.21
CA PRO A 7 -10.60 -12.37 2.59
C PRO A 7 -10.00 -13.66 2.03
N SER A 8 -8.80 -13.59 1.48
CA SER A 8 -8.09 -14.78 0.99
C SER A 8 -6.59 -14.53 0.93
N THR A 9 -5.82 -15.50 1.41
CA THR A 9 -4.36 -15.53 1.27
C THR A 9 -3.90 -15.76 -0.17
N SER A 10 -4.82 -16.13 -1.07
CA SER A 10 -4.56 -16.30 -2.51
C SER A 10 -4.83 -15.03 -3.33
N ASN A 11 -5.44 -14.00 -2.72
CA ASN A 11 -5.74 -12.72 -3.37
C ASN A 11 -4.70 -11.68 -2.93
N TYR A 12 -3.67 -11.49 -3.75
CA TYR A 12 -2.64 -10.49 -3.47
C TYR A 12 -2.05 -9.92 -4.76
N ALA A 13 -1.49 -8.72 -4.66
CA ALA A 13 -0.67 -8.15 -5.70
C ALA A 13 0.78 -8.11 -5.24
N GLN A 14 1.67 -8.62 -6.07
CA GLN A 14 3.09 -8.64 -5.82
C GLN A 14 3.79 -7.64 -6.73
N VAL A 15 4.65 -6.84 -6.14
CA VAL A 15 5.58 -5.97 -6.84
C VAL A 15 6.98 -6.30 -6.35
N ASN A 16 7.88 -6.60 -7.30
CA ASN A 16 9.26 -6.91 -6.97
C ASN A 16 10.04 -5.60 -6.94
N THR A 17 10.16 -5.01 -5.76
CA THR A 17 10.93 -3.78 -5.55
C THR A 17 12.37 -4.10 -5.17
N ILE A 18 13.23 -3.08 -5.26
CA ILE A 18 14.68 -3.22 -5.06
C ILE A 18 14.99 -3.68 -3.63
N THR A 19 15.91 -4.64 -3.53
CA THR A 19 16.46 -5.27 -2.33
C THR A 19 17.04 -4.24 -1.35
N SER A 20 16.59 -4.26 -0.08
CA SER A 20 17.15 -3.57 1.10
C SER A 20 17.55 -2.10 0.89
N LEU A 21 16.64 -1.18 1.21
CA LEU A 21 16.83 0.26 1.03
C LEU A 21 17.55 0.96 2.19
N GLY A 22 17.73 0.29 3.34
CA GLY A 22 18.45 0.84 4.50
C GLY A 22 17.90 2.18 4.99
N LEU A 23 16.59 2.38 4.91
CA LEU A 23 15.94 3.66 5.24
C LEU A 23 15.89 3.84 6.75
N SER A 24 16.45 4.95 7.25
CA SER A 24 16.26 5.39 8.65
C SER A 24 14.95 6.15 8.85
N ASP A 25 14.50 6.82 7.78
CA ASP A 25 13.33 7.69 7.75
C ASP A 25 12.68 7.60 6.37
N PHE A 26 11.36 7.57 6.32
CA PHE A 26 10.62 7.53 5.06
C PHE A 26 9.24 8.16 5.20
N THR A 27 8.64 8.49 4.06
CA THR A 27 7.22 8.84 3.96
C THR A 27 6.54 7.82 3.06
N ALA A 28 5.40 7.31 3.49
CA ALA A 28 4.48 6.56 2.64
C ALA A 28 3.16 7.31 2.53
N CYS A 29 2.66 7.46 1.31
CA CYS A 29 1.31 7.96 1.06
C CYS A 29 0.54 6.89 0.31
N LEU A 30 -0.70 6.61 0.72
CA LEU A 30 -1.62 5.70 0.03
C LEU A 30 -3.06 6.22 0.17
N GLN A 31 -3.90 5.84 -0.77
CA GLN A 31 -5.35 6.02 -0.68
C GLN A 31 -6.01 4.65 -0.55
N LEU A 32 -6.91 4.54 0.41
CA LEU A 32 -7.64 3.32 0.69
C LEU A 32 -9.13 3.62 0.79
N ARG A 33 -9.94 2.80 0.12
CA ARG A 33 -11.38 2.77 0.23
C ARG A 33 -11.81 1.36 0.58
N THR A 34 -12.65 1.22 1.59
CA THR A 34 -13.28 -0.05 1.96
C THR A 34 -14.70 0.22 2.41
N SER A 35 -15.63 -0.61 1.94
CA SER A 35 -17.01 -0.65 2.41
C SER A 35 -17.17 -1.48 3.71
N ASN A 36 -16.10 -2.19 4.11
CA ASN A 36 -16.09 -3.06 5.28
C ASN A 36 -15.76 -2.28 6.56
N THR A 37 -16.48 -2.57 7.65
CA THR A 37 -16.27 -1.96 8.96
C THR A 37 -15.24 -2.70 9.82
N SER A 38 -14.89 -3.93 9.46
CA SER A 38 -13.89 -4.76 10.14
C SER A 38 -12.48 -4.46 9.62
N VAL A 39 -12.02 -3.23 9.84
CA VAL A 39 -10.69 -2.81 9.38
C VAL A 39 -9.64 -3.21 10.40
N GLY A 40 -8.72 -4.09 10.00
CA GLY A 40 -7.54 -4.50 10.79
C GLY A 40 -6.42 -3.45 10.78
N THR A 41 -5.17 -3.90 10.94
CA THR A 41 -4.00 -3.02 10.87
C THR A 41 -3.77 -2.55 9.44
N LEU A 42 -4.16 -1.30 9.16
CA LEU A 42 -3.94 -0.64 7.87
C LEU A 42 -2.48 -0.32 7.57
N PHE A 43 -1.63 -0.19 8.58
CA PHE A 43 -0.22 0.15 8.38
C PHE A 43 0.58 -0.31 9.60
N SER A 44 1.64 -1.09 9.37
CA SER A 44 2.65 -1.42 10.38
C SER A 44 4.05 -1.19 9.83
N TYR A 45 4.93 -0.61 10.65
CA TYR A 45 6.35 -0.41 10.35
C TYR A 45 7.18 -0.80 11.57
N ALA A 46 8.28 -1.54 11.36
CA ALA A 46 9.23 -1.96 12.40
C ALA A 46 10.65 -1.50 12.02
N VAL A 47 11.49 -1.19 13.02
CA VAL A 47 12.87 -0.71 12.82
C VAL A 47 13.86 -1.47 13.71
N VAL A 48 15.04 -1.72 13.13
CA VAL A 48 16.28 -2.39 13.59
C VAL A 48 16.12 -3.70 14.39
N ASN A 49 16.70 -4.77 13.84
CA ASN A 49 16.61 -6.21 14.18
C ASN A 49 15.34 -6.95 13.71
N HIS A 50 14.54 -6.36 12.82
CA HIS A 50 13.44 -7.05 12.15
C HIS A 50 13.45 -6.76 10.63
N THR A 51 12.85 -7.66 9.86
CA THR A 51 12.63 -7.51 8.42
C THR A 51 11.86 -6.22 8.15
N ASP A 52 12.35 -5.40 7.21
CA ASP A 52 11.75 -4.15 6.74
C ASP A 52 10.43 -4.43 5.98
N GLU A 53 9.43 -4.99 6.67
CA GLU A 53 8.18 -5.42 6.06
C GLU A 53 7.08 -4.39 6.31
N MET A 54 6.66 -3.74 5.22
CA MET A 54 5.43 -2.95 5.22
C MET A 54 4.26 -3.88 4.90
N VAL A 55 3.41 -4.14 5.88
CA VAL A 55 2.24 -5.03 5.75
C VAL A 55 0.94 -4.23 5.85
N LEU A 56 0.03 -4.48 4.90
CA LEU A 56 -1.38 -4.08 4.99
C LEU A 56 -2.19 -5.35 5.28
N SER A 57 -2.81 -5.46 6.45
CA SER A 57 -3.54 -6.67 6.86
C SER A 57 -4.97 -6.37 7.31
N GLY A 58 -5.88 -7.28 6.96
CA GLY A 58 -7.24 -7.30 7.50
C GLY A 58 -7.26 -8.02 8.85
N ASN A 59 -8.28 -7.75 9.66
CA ASN A 59 -8.56 -8.52 10.87
C ASN A 59 -9.92 -9.18 10.69
N ASP A 60 -9.95 -10.50 10.75
CA ASP A 60 -11.17 -11.26 10.91
C ASP A 60 -11.06 -12.10 12.19
N HIS A 61 -11.94 -11.82 13.16
CA HIS A 61 -12.07 -12.58 14.41
C HIS A 61 -10.76 -12.88 15.19
N GLY A 62 -9.74 -12.01 15.11
CA GLY A 62 -8.49 -12.14 15.87
C GLY A 62 -7.35 -12.85 15.15
N GLU A 63 -7.52 -13.20 13.87
CA GLU A 63 -6.46 -13.71 13.00
C GLU A 63 -6.08 -12.63 11.97
N TYR A 64 -4.77 -12.44 11.73
CA TYR A 64 -4.30 -11.52 10.69
C TYR A 64 -4.57 -12.16 9.33
N THR A 65 -5.46 -11.58 8.54
CA THR A 65 -5.81 -12.04 7.20
C THR A 65 -5.34 -11.06 6.14
N ALA A 66 -5.40 -11.46 4.87
CA ALA A 66 -5.22 -10.54 3.76
C ALA A 66 -6.21 -9.35 3.87
N PHE A 67 -5.77 -8.18 3.41
CA PHE A 67 -6.59 -6.98 3.40
C PHE A 67 -7.92 -7.22 2.68
N ASN A 68 -9.02 -6.81 3.32
CA ASN A 68 -10.37 -6.84 2.78
C ASN A 68 -10.83 -5.39 2.56
N GLY A 69 -10.77 -4.93 1.33
CA GLY A 69 -11.32 -3.63 0.99
C GLY A 69 -11.33 -3.34 -0.50
N ASP A 70 -12.31 -2.53 -0.88
CA ASP A 70 -12.66 -2.27 -2.27
C ASP A 70 -11.45 -1.81 -3.07
N ASP A 71 -10.80 -0.69 -2.71
CA ASP A 71 -9.74 -0.10 -3.53
C ASP A 71 -8.51 0.37 -2.74
N LEU A 72 -7.35 0.00 -3.27
CA LEU A 72 -6.04 0.56 -2.93
C LEU A 72 -5.47 1.30 -4.14
N SER A 73 -5.02 2.54 -3.94
CA SER A 73 -4.37 3.33 -4.97
C SER A 73 -3.29 4.24 -4.41
N CYS A 74 -2.46 4.75 -5.31
CA CYS A 74 -1.57 5.90 -5.03
C CYS A 74 -0.54 5.65 -3.95
N PHE A 75 -0.19 4.39 -3.75
CA PHE A 75 0.80 4.01 -2.77
C PHE A 75 2.21 4.37 -3.29
N ASN A 76 2.80 5.40 -2.73
CA ASN A 76 4.12 5.91 -3.09
C ASN A 76 4.99 6.02 -1.85
N VAL A 77 6.29 5.77 -2.00
CA VAL A 77 7.27 5.82 -0.91
C VAL A 77 8.44 6.74 -1.25
N TRP A 78 8.84 7.56 -0.28
CA TRP A 78 10.00 8.45 -0.35
C TRP A 78 11.02 8.07 0.71
N SER A 79 12.31 8.12 0.37
CA SER A 79 13.43 7.84 1.28
C SER A 79 13.71 8.96 2.30
N ARG A 80 12.72 9.81 2.58
CA ARG A 80 12.82 10.97 3.46
C ARG A 80 11.45 11.40 3.97
N ILE A 81 11.45 12.25 4.97
CA ILE A 81 10.24 12.93 5.44
C ILE A 81 9.85 14.03 4.44
N LEU A 82 8.60 14.00 3.97
CA LEU A 82 8.04 15.08 3.14
C LEU A 82 7.66 16.27 4.03
N PRO A 83 8.05 17.52 3.68
CA PRO A 83 7.50 18.70 4.33
C PRO A 83 6.00 18.84 4.06
N PRO A 84 5.21 19.53 4.91
CA PRO A 84 3.74 19.55 4.84
C PRO A 84 3.17 19.88 3.46
N ARG A 85 3.72 20.90 2.78
CA ARG A 85 3.29 21.29 1.43
C ARG A 85 3.50 20.19 0.39
N GLU A 86 4.59 19.44 0.50
CA GLU A 86 4.89 18.34 -0.42
C GLU A 86 4.04 17.11 -0.12
N ALA A 87 3.80 16.81 1.17
CA ALA A 87 2.89 15.76 1.58
C ALA A 87 1.44 16.03 1.12
N ASP A 88 0.99 17.30 1.19
CA ASP A 88 -0.32 17.70 0.67
C ASP A 88 -0.43 17.49 -0.84
N LEU A 89 0.62 17.79 -1.60
CA LEU A 89 0.69 17.55 -3.04
C LEU A 89 0.70 16.05 -3.35
N ALA A 90 1.51 15.26 -2.62
CA ALA A 90 1.58 13.81 -2.77
C ALA A 90 0.22 13.13 -2.53
N ARG A 91 -0.57 13.65 -1.58
CA ARG A 91 -1.94 13.20 -1.33
C ARG A 91 -2.91 13.58 -2.46
N HIS A 92 -2.73 14.74 -3.08
CA HIS A 92 -3.65 15.28 -4.07
C HIS A 92 -3.38 14.69 -5.46
N LYS A 93 -4.40 14.08 -6.09
CA LYS A 93 -4.33 13.47 -7.44
C LYS A 93 -3.28 12.37 -7.61
N CYS A 94 -2.81 11.76 -6.52
CA CYS A 94 -1.75 10.77 -6.57
C CYS A 94 -0.47 11.32 -7.22
N GLY A 95 -0.33 12.65 -7.15
CA GLY A 95 0.72 13.41 -7.79
C GLY A 95 1.91 13.51 -6.86
N ASN A 96 2.81 12.54 -6.97
CA ASN A 96 4.27 12.67 -6.86
C ASN A 96 4.83 11.25 -6.87
N LYS A 97 5.78 11.02 -7.79
CA LYS A 97 6.44 9.73 -8.00
C LYS A 97 7.44 9.48 -6.89
N GLY A 98 7.08 8.63 -5.94
CA GLY A 98 7.98 8.29 -4.84
C GLY A 98 9.33 7.82 -5.38
N ASN A 99 10.43 8.28 -4.78
CA ASN A 99 11.77 7.93 -5.26
C ASN A 99 12.21 6.52 -4.82
N VAL A 100 11.50 5.94 -3.86
CA VAL A 100 11.69 4.55 -3.41
C VAL A 100 10.70 3.62 -4.10
N PHE A 101 9.46 4.08 -4.25
CA PHE A 101 8.38 3.32 -4.86
C PHE A 101 7.40 4.29 -5.54
N ASP A 102 7.13 4.06 -6.83
CA ASP A 102 6.17 4.85 -7.62
C ASP A 102 5.09 3.94 -8.21
N TRP A 103 3.91 3.94 -7.57
CA TRP A 103 2.74 3.12 -7.95
C TRP A 103 2.47 3.13 -9.46
N SER A 104 2.65 4.29 -10.10
CA SER A 104 2.30 4.51 -11.51
C SER A 104 3.29 3.88 -12.49
N SER A 105 4.51 3.57 -12.03
CA SER A 105 5.58 3.02 -12.86
C SER A 105 5.87 1.54 -12.60
N GLU A 106 5.29 0.96 -11.54
CA GLU A 106 5.57 -0.42 -11.17
C GLU A 106 4.86 -1.44 -12.06
N SER A 107 5.55 -2.57 -12.24
CA SER A 107 4.99 -3.75 -12.92
C SER A 107 4.44 -4.72 -11.88
N TRP A 108 3.12 -4.84 -11.84
CA TRP A 108 2.41 -5.67 -10.88
C TRP A 108 2.20 -7.10 -11.38
N THR A 109 2.47 -8.08 -10.51
CA THR A 109 2.01 -9.46 -10.68
C THR A 109 0.77 -9.66 -9.84
N ILE A 110 -0.33 -10.05 -10.49
CA ILE A 110 -1.65 -10.15 -9.87
C ILE A 110 -1.99 -11.61 -9.62
N HIS A 111 -2.39 -11.93 -8.39
CA HIS A 111 -2.79 -13.26 -7.97
C HIS A 111 -4.24 -13.27 -7.48
N GLY A 112 -4.96 -14.35 -7.84
CA GLY A 112 -6.36 -14.53 -7.46
C GLY A 112 -7.30 -13.58 -8.22
N SER A 113 -8.25 -12.99 -7.51
CA SER A 113 -9.31 -12.14 -8.09
C SER A 113 -9.05 -10.64 -7.94
N VAL A 114 -7.82 -10.24 -7.60
CA VAL A 114 -7.41 -8.82 -7.55
C VAL A 114 -7.46 -8.22 -8.95
N GLN A 115 -7.90 -6.97 -9.08
CA GLN A 115 -8.01 -6.29 -10.38
C GLN A 115 -7.19 -5.00 -10.41
N LEU A 116 -6.42 -4.82 -11.48
CA LEU A 116 -5.82 -3.53 -11.82
C LEU A 116 -6.87 -2.72 -12.57
N ILE A 117 -7.46 -1.75 -11.88
CA ILE A 117 -8.36 -0.78 -12.49
C ILE A 117 -7.61 0.53 -12.62
N ASP A 118 -7.60 1.09 -13.84
CA ASP A 118 -7.11 2.44 -14.12
C ASP A 118 -8.14 3.46 -13.60
N ASN A 119 -8.25 3.50 -12.28
CA ASN A 119 -9.00 4.56 -11.63
C ASN A 119 -8.07 5.77 -11.63
N GLN A 120 -8.23 6.61 -12.66
CA GLN A 120 -7.90 8.02 -12.57
C GLN A 120 -8.49 8.49 -11.23
N CYS A 121 -7.63 8.68 -10.23
CA CYS A 121 -8.08 9.24 -8.97
C CYS A 121 -8.60 10.64 -9.32
N GLY A 122 -9.91 10.84 -9.09
CA GLY A 122 -10.68 11.97 -9.61
C GLY A 122 -10.02 13.33 -9.48
#